data_AF-A0A074M3P3-F1
#
_entry.id   AF-A0A074M3P3-F1
#
_cell.length_a   1.000
_cell.length_b   1.000
_cell.length_c   1.000
_cell.angle_alpha   90.00
_cell.angle_beta   90.00
_cell.angle_gamma   90.00
#
_symmetry.space_group_name_H-M   'P 1'
#
loop_
_entity.id
_entity.type
_entity.pdbx_description
1 polymer ?
#
loop_
_entity_poly.entity_id
_entity_poly.type
_entity_poly.pdbx_seq_one_letter_code
_entity_poly.pdbx_strand_id
1 'polypeptide(L)'
;MIRRYPLAAALALGLIALAFTSSPASAEDLPVLGEGRCFYAEKYAVLREEGVNLADCDAARIDQSGDEAVFVFTHTRRKRETLFRTRRVGDSWQIIAARQQDRAWRDATGACEIYRRDGMVSTVACYTTTGVFRYAANFEVGRGF
;
A
#
# COMPACT_ATOMS: atom_id res chain seq x y z
N MET A 1 31.54 -27.01 74.48
CA MET A 1 30.97 -25.70 74.06
C MET A 1 31.47 -25.42 72.64
N ILE A 2 30.76 -25.84 71.59
CA ILE A 2 29.74 -25.12 70.81
C ILE A 2 30.11 -23.65 70.51
N ARG A 3 30.55 -23.38 69.27
CA ARG A 3 29.82 -22.56 68.28
C ARG A 3 30.54 -22.57 66.93
N ARG A 4 29.91 -23.24 65.96
CA ARG A 4 30.05 -23.05 64.51
C ARG A 4 29.25 -21.82 64.13
N TYR A 5 29.71 -20.96 63.22
CA TYR A 5 28.89 -20.07 62.38
C TYR A 5 29.68 -19.61 61.15
N PRO A 6 29.00 -19.25 60.04
CA PRO A 6 29.24 -19.87 58.75
C PRO A 6 29.73 -18.91 57.65
N LEU A 7 30.15 -19.54 56.56
CA LEU A 7 30.30 -19.05 55.19
C LEU A 7 29.28 -17.94 54.84
N ALA A 8 29.77 -16.75 54.54
CA ALA A 8 29.00 -15.73 53.85
C ALA A 8 29.09 -15.97 52.34
N ALA A 9 27.96 -16.34 51.76
CA ALA A 9 27.77 -16.65 50.36
C ALA A 9 27.96 -15.40 49.48
N ALA A 10 28.79 -15.52 48.44
CA ALA A 10 28.88 -14.55 47.36
C ALA A 10 27.65 -14.68 46.45
N LEU A 11 26.75 -13.71 46.51
CA LEU A 11 25.62 -13.56 45.58
C LEU A 11 26.13 -12.97 44.27
N ALA A 12 26.37 -13.81 43.27
CA ALA A 12 26.55 -13.39 41.89
C ALA A 12 25.19 -13.03 41.29
N LEU A 13 24.91 -11.74 41.10
CA LEU A 13 23.76 -11.29 40.33
C LEU A 13 24.01 -11.55 38.84
N GLY A 14 23.29 -12.53 38.29
CA GLY A 14 23.26 -12.81 36.86
C GLY A 14 22.52 -11.72 36.09
N LEU A 15 23.19 -11.10 35.13
CA LEU A 15 22.58 -10.26 34.10
C LEU A 15 21.82 -11.15 33.12
N ILE A 16 20.48 -11.14 33.20
CA ILE A 16 19.61 -11.73 32.18
C ILE A 16 19.57 -10.74 31.01
N ALA A 17 20.40 -10.98 29.99
CA ALA A 17 20.31 -10.28 28.72
C ALA A 17 19.06 -10.77 27.96
N LEU A 18 17.98 -9.99 28.00
CA LEU A 18 16.83 -10.17 27.14
C LEU A 18 17.24 -9.84 25.70
N ALA A 19 17.59 -10.88 24.94
CA ALA A 19 17.73 -10.79 23.49
C ALA A 19 16.34 -10.52 22.90
N PHE A 20 16.04 -9.25 22.62
CA PHE A 20 14.93 -8.88 21.77
C PHE A 20 15.25 -9.37 20.36
N THR A 21 14.76 -10.55 20.00
CA THR A 21 14.71 -11.00 18.62
C THR A 21 13.68 -10.14 17.92
N SER A 22 14.12 -9.02 17.35
CA SER A 22 13.39 -8.26 16.35
C SER A 22 13.21 -9.19 15.15
N SER A 23 12.09 -9.91 15.11
CA SER A 23 11.66 -10.63 13.92
C SER A 23 11.66 -9.65 12.76
N PRO A 24 12.34 -9.96 11.63
CA PRO A 24 12.21 -9.14 10.45
C PRO A 24 10.70 -9.10 10.12
N ALA A 25 10.14 -7.90 10.04
CA ALA A 25 8.79 -7.74 9.52
C ALA A 25 8.80 -8.35 8.12
N SER A 26 8.24 -9.55 7.98
CA SER A 26 8.04 -10.17 6.67
C SER A 26 7.37 -9.13 5.80
N ALA A 27 7.89 -8.90 4.60
CA ALA A 27 7.21 -8.13 3.59
C ALA A 27 5.83 -8.77 3.42
N GLU A 28 4.80 -8.12 3.97
CA GLU A 28 3.43 -8.61 3.88
C GLU A 28 3.08 -8.61 2.39
N ASP A 29 2.76 -9.80 1.85
CA ASP A 29 2.39 -9.94 0.45
C ASP A 29 1.20 -9.02 0.15
N LEU A 30 1.27 -8.32 -0.98
CA LEU A 30 0.17 -7.44 -1.41
C LEU A 30 -1.13 -8.24 -1.59
N PRO A 31 -2.28 -7.66 -1.20
CA PRO A 31 -3.54 -8.38 -1.18
C PRO A 31 -4.07 -8.66 -2.60
N VAL A 32 -4.72 -9.80 -2.77
CA VAL A 32 -5.52 -10.10 -3.96
C VAL A 32 -6.79 -9.25 -3.91
N LEU A 33 -7.08 -8.54 -5.00
CA LEU A 33 -8.27 -7.71 -5.13
C LEU A 33 -9.46 -8.56 -5.64
N GLY A 34 -10.62 -8.38 -5.02
CA GLY A 34 -11.87 -8.97 -5.49
C GLY A 34 -12.49 -8.19 -6.66
N GLU A 35 -13.68 -8.64 -7.09
CA GLU A 35 -14.47 -7.92 -8.10
C GLU A 35 -14.86 -6.51 -7.61
N GLY A 36 -14.94 -5.56 -8.54
CA GLY A 36 -15.20 -4.17 -8.20
C GLY A 36 -15.14 -3.25 -9.41
N ARG A 37 -15.08 -1.93 -9.16
CA ARG A 37 -14.91 -0.93 -10.22
C ARG A 37 -14.37 0.38 -9.69
N CYS A 38 -13.85 1.21 -10.60
CA CYS A 38 -13.56 2.60 -10.29
C CYS A 38 -14.87 3.33 -9.98
N PHE A 39 -14.96 3.93 -8.80
CA PHE A 39 -16.12 4.72 -8.38
C PHE A 39 -15.68 6.03 -7.71
N TYR A 40 -16.45 7.08 -7.95
CA TYR A 40 -16.22 8.39 -7.37
C TYR A 40 -17.57 8.94 -6.91
N ALA A 41 -17.76 8.98 -5.59
CA ALA A 41 -18.92 9.62 -5.00
C ALA A 41 -19.01 11.09 -5.44
N GLU A 42 -20.22 11.66 -5.39
CA GLU A 42 -20.49 13.04 -5.81
C GLU A 42 -19.64 14.08 -5.06
N LYS A 43 -19.26 13.80 -3.81
CA LYS A 43 -18.31 14.62 -3.04
C LYS A 43 -16.94 14.81 -3.71
N TYR A 44 -16.58 13.97 -4.68
CA TYR A 44 -15.36 14.07 -5.48
C TYR A 44 -15.58 14.79 -6.82
N ALA A 45 -16.77 15.34 -7.09
CA ALA A 45 -17.04 16.15 -8.28
C ALA A 45 -16.10 17.35 -8.38
N VAL A 46 -15.73 17.95 -7.25
CA VAL A 46 -14.75 19.03 -7.16
C VAL A 46 -13.40 18.66 -7.80
N LEU A 47 -12.97 17.40 -7.69
CA LEU A 47 -11.71 16.97 -8.31
C LEU A 47 -11.78 17.06 -9.84
N ARG A 48 -12.95 16.83 -10.44
CA ARG A 48 -13.14 17.01 -11.89
C ARG A 48 -13.07 18.48 -12.27
N GLU A 49 -13.68 19.35 -11.47
CA GLU A 49 -13.64 20.81 -11.68
C GLU A 49 -12.21 21.36 -11.57
N GLU A 50 -11.39 20.76 -10.70
CA GLU A 50 -9.96 21.04 -10.56
C GLU A 50 -9.08 20.42 -11.66
N GLY A 51 -9.69 19.79 -12.67
CA GLY A 51 -9.01 19.21 -13.83
C GLY A 51 -8.35 17.85 -13.56
N VAL A 52 -8.73 17.15 -12.49
CA VAL A 52 -8.24 15.79 -12.21
C VAL A 52 -8.96 14.80 -13.12
N ASN A 53 -8.18 14.05 -13.89
CA ASN A 53 -8.69 13.00 -14.76
C ASN A 53 -8.95 11.73 -13.93
N LEU A 54 -10.23 11.36 -13.80
CA LEU A 54 -10.64 10.18 -13.05
C LEU A 54 -10.58 8.95 -13.95
N ALA A 55 -9.87 7.92 -13.52
CA ALA A 55 -9.80 6.65 -14.23
C ALA A 55 -11.18 5.96 -14.25
N ASP A 56 -11.54 5.43 -15.41
CA ASP A 56 -12.69 4.54 -15.56
C ASP A 56 -12.15 3.11 -15.66
N CYS A 57 -12.57 2.22 -14.76
CA CYS A 57 -12.03 0.87 -14.65
C CYS A 57 -13.06 -0.11 -14.07
N ASP A 58 -12.96 -1.38 -14.45
CA ASP A 58 -13.79 -2.51 -14.03
C ASP A 58 -12.96 -3.67 -13.46
N ALA A 59 -11.63 -3.53 -13.40
CA ALA A 59 -10.72 -4.45 -12.76
C ALA A 59 -9.51 -3.71 -12.18
N ALA A 60 -8.91 -4.28 -11.14
CA ALA A 60 -7.64 -3.80 -10.59
C ALA A 60 -6.78 -4.98 -10.12
N ARG A 61 -5.46 -4.81 -10.17
CA ARG A 61 -4.48 -5.74 -9.59
C ARG A 61 -3.23 -5.00 -9.14
N ILE A 62 -2.43 -5.65 -8.31
CA ILE A 62 -1.18 -5.11 -7.80
C ILE A 62 -0.08 -6.14 -8.06
N ASP A 63 0.92 -5.77 -8.84
CA ASP A 63 2.08 -6.62 -9.12
C ASP A 63 3.25 -6.18 -8.25
N GLN A 64 3.70 -7.04 -7.33
CA GLN A 64 4.80 -6.73 -6.43
C GLN A 64 6.13 -7.33 -6.91
N SER A 65 7.21 -6.58 -6.74
CA SER A 65 8.58 -7.03 -6.95
C SER A 65 9.50 -6.38 -5.92
N GLY A 66 9.73 -7.06 -4.80
CA GLY A 66 10.49 -6.51 -3.67
C GLY A 66 9.77 -5.33 -3.02
N ASP A 67 10.47 -4.20 -2.91
CA ASP A 67 9.94 -2.95 -2.32
C ASP A 67 9.17 -2.07 -3.32
N GLU A 68 9.05 -2.52 -4.56
CA GLU A 68 8.30 -1.85 -5.61
C GLU A 68 7.04 -2.62 -5.96
N ALA A 69 6.01 -1.88 -6.36
CA ALA A 69 4.76 -2.45 -6.84
C ALA A 69 4.19 -1.65 -8.01
N VAL A 70 3.50 -2.34 -8.92
CA VAL A 70 2.73 -1.72 -9.99
C VAL A 70 1.24 -1.91 -9.71
N PHE A 71 0.57 -0.80 -9.45
CA PHE A 71 -0.88 -0.75 -9.33
C PHE A 71 -1.48 -0.62 -10.73
N VAL A 72 -2.31 -1.57 -11.14
CA VAL A 72 -2.89 -1.63 -12.48
C VAL A 72 -4.39 -1.52 -12.38
N PHE A 73 -4.97 -0.51 -13.04
CA PHE A 73 -6.40 -0.30 -13.15
C PHE A 73 -6.82 -0.49 -14.61
N THR A 74 -7.72 -1.42 -14.86
CA THR A 74 -8.08 -1.85 -16.21
C THR A 74 -9.55 -1.57 -16.49
N HIS A 75 -9.83 -1.03 -17.67
CA HIS A 75 -11.16 -1.05 -18.26
C HIS A 75 -11.19 -2.12 -19.35
N THR A 76 -11.72 -3.28 -18.99
CA THR A 76 -11.67 -4.52 -19.77
C THR A 76 -12.31 -4.35 -21.14
N ARG A 77 -13.51 -3.75 -21.20
CA ARG A 77 -14.22 -3.53 -22.49
C ARG A 77 -13.47 -2.60 -23.43
N ARG A 78 -12.84 -1.54 -22.90
CA ARG A 78 -12.09 -0.57 -23.72
C ARG A 78 -10.63 -0.96 -23.94
N LYS A 79 -10.15 -2.04 -23.30
CA LYS A 79 -8.73 -2.46 -23.28
C LYS A 79 -7.80 -1.31 -22.90
N ARG A 80 -8.21 -0.51 -21.91
CA ARG A 80 -7.43 0.62 -21.39
C ARG A 80 -6.88 0.28 -20.03
N GLU A 81 -5.62 0.64 -19.79
CA GLU A 81 -4.98 0.48 -18.49
C GLU A 81 -4.45 1.82 -17.98
N THR A 82 -4.49 2.02 -16.67
CA THR A 82 -3.75 3.06 -15.96
C THR A 82 -2.85 2.37 -14.96
N LEU A 83 -1.54 2.59 -15.06
CA LEU A 83 -0.54 1.92 -14.25
C LEU A 83 0.24 2.95 -13.43
N PHE A 84 0.49 2.62 -12.17
CA PHE A 84 1.33 3.41 -11.28
C PHE A 84 2.44 2.53 -10.73
N ARG A 85 3.69 2.85 -11.05
CA ARG A 85 4.84 2.25 -10.40
C ARG A 85 5.07 2.98 -9.10
N THR A 86 5.24 2.20 -8.04
CA THR A 86 5.33 2.70 -6.68
C THR A 86 6.49 2.07 -5.93
N ARG A 87 6.91 2.74 -4.87
CA ARG A 87 7.82 2.21 -3.86
C ARG A 87 7.18 2.31 -2.49
N ARG A 88 7.41 1.33 -1.64
CA ARG A 88 6.89 1.35 -0.27
C ARG A 88 7.60 2.42 0.57
N VAL A 89 6.81 3.27 1.23
CA VAL A 89 7.28 4.29 2.18
C VAL A 89 6.39 4.23 3.41
N GLY A 90 6.87 3.53 4.45
CA GLY A 90 6.06 3.18 5.62
C GLY A 90 4.86 2.31 5.23
N ASP A 91 3.66 2.78 5.57
CA ASP A 91 2.40 2.09 5.24
C ASP A 91 1.79 2.54 3.90
N SER A 92 2.44 3.48 3.21
CA SER A 92 1.97 4.05 1.94
C SER A 92 2.81 3.57 0.75
N TRP A 93 2.23 3.64 -0.44
CA TRP A 93 2.92 3.35 -1.70
C TRP A 93 3.15 4.65 -2.46
N GLN A 94 4.37 5.18 -2.41
CA GLN A 94 4.71 6.42 -3.10
C GLN A 94 4.79 6.15 -4.61
N ILE A 95 4.09 6.94 -5.42
CA ILE A 95 4.16 6.86 -6.89
C ILE A 95 5.46 7.52 -7.35
N ILE A 96 6.20 6.80 -8.19
CA ILE A 96 7.45 7.27 -8.82
C ILE A 96 7.31 7.41 -10.34
N ALA A 97 6.39 6.65 -10.95
CA ALA A 97 6.09 6.78 -12.37
C ALA A 97 4.64 6.36 -12.66
N ALA A 98 4.07 6.95 -13.72
CA ALA A 98 2.75 6.61 -14.20
C ALA A 98 2.78 6.28 -15.70
N ARG A 99 1.89 5.38 -16.13
CA ARG A 99 1.67 5.04 -17.53
C ARG A 99 0.17 4.99 -17.79
N GLN A 100 -0.24 5.56 -18.92
CA GLN A 100 -1.59 5.42 -19.42
C GLN A 100 -1.56 4.65 -20.72
N GLN A 101 -2.29 3.54 -20.77
CA GLN A 101 -2.40 2.66 -21.92
C GLN A 101 -1.00 2.19 -22.37
N ASP A 102 -0.72 2.31 -23.66
CA ASP A 102 0.49 1.93 -24.37
C ASP A 102 1.55 3.05 -24.42
N ARG A 103 1.32 4.17 -23.73
CA ARG A 103 2.29 5.28 -23.68
C ARG A 103 3.55 4.88 -22.92
N ALA A 104 4.63 5.63 -23.12
CA ALA A 104 5.82 5.50 -22.30
C ALA A 104 5.51 5.80 -20.82
N TRP A 105 6.22 5.13 -19.92
CA TRP A 105 6.28 5.52 -18.52
C TRP A 105 6.78 6.96 -18.40
N ARG A 106 6.20 7.71 -17.47
CA ARG A 106 6.62 9.09 -17.16
C ARG A 106 6.79 9.25 -15.68
N ASP A 107 7.80 10.03 -15.29
CA ASP A 107 8.01 10.41 -13.91
C ASP A 107 6.76 11.08 -13.36
N ALA A 108 6.37 10.65 -12.17
CA ALA A 108 5.14 11.09 -11.54
C ALA A 108 5.33 11.11 -10.03
N THR A 109 4.59 11.98 -9.36
CA THR A 109 4.56 12.05 -7.89
C THR A 109 3.14 11.77 -7.41
N GLY A 110 3.01 11.23 -6.20
CA GLY A 110 1.71 10.90 -5.64
C GLY A 110 1.79 9.70 -4.70
N ALA A 111 0.63 9.12 -4.41
CA ALA A 111 0.54 7.96 -3.54
C ALA A 111 -0.60 7.04 -3.97
N CYS A 112 -0.42 5.77 -3.65
CA CYS A 112 -1.46 4.75 -3.63
C CYS A 112 -1.69 4.31 -2.17
N GLU A 113 -2.95 4.18 -1.79
CA GLU A 113 -3.42 3.73 -0.49
C GLU A 113 -4.37 2.54 -0.66
N ILE A 114 -4.25 1.58 0.24
CA ILE A 114 -5.09 0.38 0.30
C ILE A 114 -5.90 0.45 1.59
N TYR A 115 -7.19 0.73 1.47
CA TYR A 115 -8.11 0.82 2.59
C TYR A 115 -8.75 -0.54 2.87
N ARG A 116 -8.80 -0.89 4.16
CA ARG A 116 -9.39 -2.14 4.62
C ARG A 116 -10.65 -1.89 5.44
N ARG A 117 -11.63 -2.79 5.33
CA ARG A 117 -12.82 -2.89 6.18
C ARG A 117 -12.94 -4.33 6.65
N ASP A 118 -13.06 -4.54 7.96
CA ASP A 118 -13.15 -5.87 8.57
C ASP A 118 -12.00 -6.81 8.15
N GLY A 119 -10.79 -6.27 8.04
CA GLY A 119 -9.58 -7.00 7.63
C GLY A 119 -9.45 -7.26 6.12
N MET A 120 -10.49 -6.99 5.32
CA MET A 120 -10.49 -7.19 3.88
C MET A 120 -10.24 -5.89 3.12
N VAL A 121 -9.63 -5.97 1.93
CA VAL A 121 -9.47 -4.80 1.06
C VAL A 121 -10.84 -4.31 0.63
N SER A 122 -11.12 -3.03 0.88
CA SER A 122 -12.35 -2.35 0.51
C SER A 122 -12.15 -1.39 -0.66
N THR A 123 -11.01 -0.69 -0.67
CA THR A 123 -10.72 0.31 -1.70
C THR A 123 -9.22 0.37 -1.96
N VAL A 124 -8.86 0.56 -3.23
CA VAL A 124 -7.51 0.95 -3.64
C VAL A 124 -7.60 2.30 -4.33
N ALA A 125 -6.99 3.31 -3.74
CA ALA A 125 -7.00 4.67 -4.25
C ALA A 125 -5.59 5.11 -4.63
N CYS A 126 -5.41 5.64 -5.82
CA CYS A 126 -4.17 6.24 -6.27
C CYS A 126 -4.44 7.67 -6.76
N TYR A 127 -3.62 8.62 -6.35
CA TYR A 127 -3.64 9.99 -6.85
C TYR A 127 -2.24 10.38 -7.28
N THR A 128 -2.11 10.96 -8.47
CA THR A 128 -0.80 11.33 -9.02
C THR A 128 -0.83 12.63 -9.82
N THR A 129 0.34 13.26 -9.88
CA THR A 129 0.67 14.34 -10.81
C THR A 129 1.80 13.89 -11.73
N THR A 130 1.61 14.05 -13.04
CA THR A 130 2.59 13.75 -14.09
C THR A 130 2.76 14.99 -14.96
N GLY A 131 3.82 15.77 -14.71
CA GLY A 131 3.96 17.11 -15.29
C GLY A 131 2.81 18.02 -14.84
N VAL A 132 2.01 18.51 -15.79
CA VAL A 132 0.82 19.35 -15.52
C VAL A 132 -0.47 18.55 -15.36
N PHE A 133 -0.44 17.23 -15.60
CA PHE A 133 -1.64 16.40 -15.58
C PHE A 133 -1.84 15.75 -14.22
N ARG A 134 -3.07 15.80 -13.70
CA ARG A 134 -3.48 15.11 -12.48
C ARG A 134 -4.39 13.94 -12.80
N TYR A 135 -4.19 12.82 -12.13
CA TYR A 135 -4.97 11.60 -12.29
C TYR A 135 -5.36 11.01 -10.94
N ALA A 136 -6.54 10.42 -10.89
CA ALA A 136 -6.98 9.64 -9.73
C ALA A 136 -7.63 8.33 -10.17
N ALA A 137 -7.29 7.23 -9.51
CA ALA A 137 -7.94 5.93 -9.65
C ALA A 137 -8.50 5.53 -8.28
N ASN A 138 -9.79 5.19 -8.18
CA ASN A 138 -10.40 4.79 -6.91
C ASN A 138 -11.23 3.52 -7.11
N PHE A 139 -10.61 2.35 -6.96
CA PHE A 139 -11.26 1.06 -7.17
C PHE A 139 -11.91 0.58 -5.87
N GLU A 140 -13.22 0.37 -5.89
CA GLU A 140 -13.98 -0.16 -4.75
C GLU A 140 -14.33 -1.63 -4.98
N VAL A 141 -13.88 -2.48 -4.05
CA VAL A 141 -14.18 -3.91 -4.02
C VAL A 141 -15.62 -4.13 -3.60
N GLY A 142 -16.29 -5.11 -4.21
CA GLY A 142 -17.70 -5.43 -3.96
C GLY A 142 -18.68 -4.51 -4.69
N ARG A 143 -18.19 -3.49 -5.40
CA ARG A 143 -19.02 -2.62 -6.24
C ARG A 143 -19.15 -3.19 -7.65
N GLY A 144 -19.82 -4.34 -7.74
CA GLY A 144 -20.16 -5.01 -8.98
C GLY A 144 -21.62 -4.79 -9.38
N PHE A 145 -21.82 -4.38 -10.64
CA PHE A 145 -23.08 -4.11 -11.34
C PHE A 145 -23.87 -2.87 -10.91
#